data_AF-A0A1C6R4W6-F1
#
_entry.id   AF-A0A1C6R4W6-F1
#
_cell.length_a   1.000
_cell.length_b   1.000
_cell.length_c   1.000
_cell.angle_alpha   90.00
_cell.angle_beta   90.00
_cell.angle_gamma   90.00
#
_symmetry.space_group_name_H-M   'P 1'
#
loop_
_entity.id
_entity.type
_entity.pdbx_description
1 polymer ?
#
loop_
_entity_poly.entity_id
_entity_poly.type
_entity_poly.pdbx_seq_one_letter_code
_entity_poly.pdbx_strand_id
1 'polypeptide(L)' 'MTDTKPSAAEPPAVGTAVVDTARGQVGEVRDVQYGHVYLRPFGGGREWPAEPGFVRTATPTEVLSAQVDR' A
#
# COMPACT_ATOMS: atom_id res chain seq x y z
N MET A 1 -19.32 9.42 8.78
CA MET A 1 -18.31 8.42 9.15
C MET A 1 -18.68 7.11 8.45
N THR A 2 -18.41 7.01 7.15
CA THR A 2 -18.64 5.78 6.39
C THR A 2 -17.35 4.97 6.40
N ASP A 3 -17.32 3.94 7.24
CA ASP A 3 -16.35 2.85 7.15
C ASP A 3 -16.76 1.98 5.95
N THR A 4 -16.30 2.37 4.75
CA THR A 4 -16.43 1.52 3.56
C THR A 4 -15.26 0.55 3.56
N LYS A 5 -15.52 -0.66 4.04
CA LYS A 5 -14.65 -1.82 3.85
C LYS A 5 -14.41 -2.02 2.34
N PRO A 6 -13.17 -1.91 1.82
CA PRO A 6 -12.92 -1.98 0.39
C PRO A 6 -13.20 -3.40 -0.10
N SER A 7 -14.22 -3.51 -0.94
CA SER A 7 -14.68 -4.77 -1.53
C SER A 7 -13.84 -5.09 -2.75
N ALA A 8 -12.65 -5.67 -2.54
CA ALA A 8 -11.85 -6.57 -3.41
C ALA A 8 -11.68 -6.29 -4.93
N ALA A 9 -12.27 -5.25 -5.52
CA ALA A 9 -12.27 -4.92 -6.95
C ALA A 9 -11.86 -3.47 -7.21
N GLU A 10 -11.79 -2.64 -6.17
CA GLU A 10 -11.34 -1.25 -6.26
C GLU A 10 -9.90 -1.15 -5.71
N PRO A 11 -9.03 -0.37 -6.36
CA PRO A 11 -7.69 -0.15 -5.85
C PRO A 11 -7.76 0.49 -4.46
N PRO A 12 -6.86 0.10 -3.54
CA PRO A 12 -6.85 0.63 -2.18
C PRO A 12 -6.76 2.15 -2.17
N ALA A 13 -7.50 2.79 -1.26
CA ALA A 13 -7.56 4.25 -1.17
C ALA A 13 -6.19 4.85 -0.82
N VAL A 14 -5.94 6.07 -1.30
CA VAL A 14 -4.77 6.87 -0.88
C VAL A 14 -4.74 7.00 0.64
N GLY A 15 -3.56 6.85 1.24
CA GLY A 15 -3.34 6.78 2.68
C GLY A 15 -3.42 5.36 3.27
N THR A 16 -3.85 4.37 2.48
CA THR A 16 -3.92 2.98 2.95
C THR A 16 -2.55 2.33 2.96
N ALA A 17 -2.21 1.63 4.03
CA ALA A 17 -1.02 0.80 4.09
C ALA A 17 -1.25 -0.55 3.40
N VAL A 18 -0.36 -0.90 2.47
CA VAL A 18 -0.48 -2.08 1.64
C VAL A 18 0.86 -2.81 1.51
N VAL A 19 0.80 -4.11 1.27
CA VAL A 19 1.94 -4.95 0.92
C VAL A 19 1.97 -5.11 -0.59
N ASP A 20 3.07 -4.69 -1.20
CA ASP A 20 3.46 -5.09 -2.56
C ASP A 20 4.09 -6.47 -2.48
N THR A 21 3.30 -7.49 -2.80
CA THR A 21 3.73 -8.90 -2.77
C THR A 21 4.73 -9.25 -3.86
N ALA A 22 4.80 -8.48 -4.95
CA ALA A 22 5.81 -8.69 -5.99
C ALA A 22 7.20 -8.27 -5.52
N ARG A 23 7.28 -7.24 -4.65
CA ARG A 23 8.55 -6.76 -4.05
C ARG A 23 8.81 -7.29 -2.64
N GLY A 24 7.78 -7.81 -1.96
CA GLY A 24 7.85 -8.16 -0.54
C GLY A 24 8.01 -6.93 0.36
N GLN A 25 7.51 -5.77 -0.06
CA GLN A 25 7.69 -4.49 0.63
C GLN A 25 6.33 -3.91 1.05
N VAL A 26 6.32 -3.20 2.18
CA VAL A 26 5.13 -2.50 2.66
C VAL A 26 5.26 -1.01 2.38
N GLY A 27 4.19 -0.40 1.88
CA GLY A 27 4.14 1.03 1.61
C GLY A 27 2.75 1.61 1.79
N GLU A 28 2.67 2.93 1.86
CA GLU A 28 1.42 3.69 1.87
C GLU A 28 1.04 4.07 0.44
N VAL A 29 -0.23 3.87 0.08
CA VAL A 29 -0.76 4.33 -1.22
C VAL A 29 -0.72 5.85 -1.26
N ARG A 30 0.05 6.40 -2.18
CA ARG A 30 0.12 7.84 -2.46
C ARG A 30 -0.78 8.26 -3.59
N ASP A 31 -0.92 7.41 -4.60
CA ASP A 31 -1.73 7.70 -5.78
C ASP A 31 -2.15 6.42 -6.48
N VAL A 32 -3.19 6.51 -7.31
CA VAL A 32 -3.62 5.45 -8.21
C VAL A 32 -3.83 6.06 -9.59
N GLN A 33 -2.89 5.82 -10.51
CA GLN A 33 -2.94 6.37 -11.86
C GLN A 33 -2.51 5.35 -12.89
N TYR A 34 -3.07 5.44 -14.09
CA TYR A 34 -2.72 4.58 -15.24
C TYR A 34 -2.80 3.08 -14.94
N GLY A 35 -3.70 2.66 -14.03
CA GLY A 35 -3.83 1.26 -13.60
C GLY A 35 -2.73 0.78 -12.64
N HIS A 36 -1.89 1.69 -12.14
CA HIS A 36 -0.86 1.40 -11.15
C HIS A 36 -1.17 2.09 -9.82
N VAL A 37 -0.76 1.44 -8.73
CA VAL A 37 -0.80 1.99 -7.38
C VAL A 37 0.60 2.50 -7.04
N TYR A 38 0.73 3.78 -6.72
CA TYR A 38 2.00 4.38 -6.33
C TYR A 38 2.16 4.29 -4.82
N LEU A 39 3.22 3.62 -4.38
CA LEU A 39 3.49 3.30 -2.98
C LEU A 39 4.72 4.03 -2.49
N ARG A 40 4.67 4.51 -1.25
CA ARG A 40 5.81 5.14 -0.59
C ARG A 40 6.17 4.38 0.70
N PRO A 41 7.46 4.16 0.99
CA PRO A 41 7.86 3.50 2.23
C PRO A 41 7.69 4.44 3.42
N PHE A 42 7.38 3.88 4.60
CA PHE A 42 7.09 4.65 5.82
C PHE A 42 8.32 5.37 6.39
N GLY A 43 9.51 4.79 6.27
CA GLY A 43 10.78 5.40 6.73
C GLY A 43 11.31 6.53 5.85
N GLY A 44 10.63 6.85 4.75
CA GLY A 44 11.17 7.68 3.69
C GLY A 44 11.94 6.85 2.66
N GLY A 45 12.05 7.38 1.44
CA GLY A 45 12.59 6.63 0.30
C GLY A 45 11.86 6.98 -0.99
N ARG A 46 12.27 6.31 -2.07
CA ARG A 46 11.71 6.51 -3.40
C ARG A 46 10.34 5.86 -3.49
N GLU A 47 9.35 6.62 -3.92
CA GLU A 47 8.04 6.09 -4.30
C GLU A 47 8.18 5.14 -5.49
N TRP A 48 7.42 4.05 -5.49
CA TRP A 48 7.46 3.06 -6.57
C TRP A 48 6.05 2.70 -7.05
N PRO A 49 5.88 2.38 -8.35
CA PRO A 49 4.64 1.86 -8.87
C PRO A 49 4.52 0.36 -8.56
N ALA A 50 3.35 -0.06 -8.12
CA ALA A 50 2.94 -1.43 -7.89
C ALA A 50 1.69 -1.76 -8.72
N GLU A 51 1.60 -3.02 -9.14
CA GLU A 51 0.43 -3.52 -9.86
C GLU A 51 -0.69 -3.84 -8.87
N PRO A 52 -1.94 -3.39 -9.09
CA PRO A 52 -3.04 -3.62 -8.16
C PRO A 52 -3.26 -5.10 -7.83
N GLY A 53 -3.01 -6.01 -8.77
CA GLY A 53 -3.13 -7.46 -8.55
C GLY A 53 -2.10 -8.06 -7.60
N PHE A 54 -0.99 -7.35 -7.36
CA PHE A 54 0.06 -7.75 -6.42
C PHE A 54 0.04 -6.92 -5.13
N VAL A 55 -0.95 -6.06 -4.97
CA VAL A 55 -1.11 -5.19 -3.80
C VAL A 55 -2.26 -5.71 -2.95
N ARG A 56 -2.01 -5.89 -1.65
CA ARG A 56 -3.05 -6.20 -0.65
C ARG A 56 -2.94 -5.30 0.55
N THR A 57 -4.03 -5.12 1.29
CA THR A 57 -4.00 -4.39 2.58
C THR A 57 -2.99 -5.04 3.52
N ALA A 58 -2.14 -4.21 4.13
CA ALA A 58 -1.20 -4.63 5.14
C ALA A 58 -1.91 -4.83 6.48
N THR A 59 -1.52 -5.87 7.20
CA THR A 59 -1.96 -6.07 8.59
C THR A 59 -1.29 -5.04 9.50
N PRO A 60 -1.89 -4.71 10.66
CA PRO A 60 -1.26 -3.78 11.60
C PRO A 60 0.17 -4.16 11.99
N THR A 61 0.45 -5.47 12.12
CA THR A 61 1.80 -5.98 12.44
C THR A 61 2.80 -5.73 11.31
N GLU A 62 2.39 -5.89 10.06
CA GLU A 62 3.24 -5.60 8.89
C GLU A 62 3.52 -4.11 8.75
N VAL A 63 2.50 -3.26 9.02
CA VAL A 63 2.66 -1.81 9.05
C VAL A 63 3.65 -1.39 10.14
N LEU A 64 3.48 -1.92 11.36
CA LEU A 64 4.39 -1.65 12.46
C LEU A 64 5.81 -2.06 12.10
N SER A 65 5.99 -3.28 11.59
CA SER A 65 7.32 -3.79 11.16
C SER A 65 7.97 -2.86 10.13
N ALA A 66 7.21 -2.39 9.14
CA ALA A 66 7.70 -1.49 8.10
C ALA A 66 8.03 -0.07 8.58
N GLN A 67 7.50 0.35 9.73
CA GLN A 67 7.84 1.65 10.33
C GLN A 67 9.13 1.60 11.16
N VAL A 68 9.47 0.42 11.71
CA VAL A 68 10.71 0.21 12.49
C VAL A 68 11.90 -0.21 11.63
N ASP A 69 11.67 -0.80 10.46
CA ASP A 69 12.68 -1.13 9.46
C ASP A 69 13.16 0.18 8.77
N ARG A 70 14.27 0.76 9.25
CA ARG A 70 14.87 2.03 8.75
C ARG A 70 16.05 1.80 7.83
#